data_AF-A0A659UU96-F1
#
_entry.id   AF-A0A659UU96-F1
#
_cell.length_a   1.000
_cell.length_b   1.000
_cell.length_c   1.000
_cell.angle_alpha   90.00
_cell.angle_beta   90.00
_cell.angle_gamma   90.00
#
_symmetry.space_group_name_H-M   'P 1'
#
loop_
_entity.id
_entity.type
_entity.pdbx_description
1 polymer ?
#
loop_
_entity_poly.entity_id
_entity_poly.type
_entity_poly.pdbx_seq_one_letter_code
_entity_poly.pdbx_strand_id
1 'polypeptide(L)'
;LVPLALAGMAHGEAVTAELERQLRAPNTGRMDGRFAVRTGVPDRLAAGLTAPEAKLYEAIGATPLALDRLLTSNAQNATLNRLVSRGLVHISGFTPSDAAHVLGKQANWDAAAARLGAELFARRRDGRGQPIAASPEAISERVLVTLTRWSAEYILETAFAEDGLDGAATVAHALVQRAVYAHPGIA
;
A
#
# COMPACT_ATOMS: atom_id res chain seq x y z
N LEU A 1 -3.56 1.79 -4.82
CA LEU A 1 -3.03 2.69 -3.77
C LEU A 1 -2.03 3.60 -4.43
N VAL A 2 -2.02 4.88 -4.05
CA VAL A 2 -0.99 5.86 -4.44
C VAL A 2 0.15 5.79 -3.40
N PRO A 3 1.43 5.81 -3.81
CA PRO A 3 2.56 5.83 -2.87
C PRO A 3 2.54 7.03 -1.90
N LEU A 4 2.97 6.82 -0.66
CA LEU A 4 3.09 7.91 0.32
C LEU A 4 4.17 8.92 -0.06
N ALA A 5 5.27 8.50 -0.69
CA ALA A 5 6.29 9.41 -1.20
C ALA A 5 5.73 10.34 -2.27
N LEU A 6 4.89 9.83 -3.17
CA LEU A 6 4.22 10.64 -4.19
C LEU A 6 3.22 11.60 -3.53
N ALA A 7 2.44 11.11 -2.56
CA ALA A 7 1.50 11.95 -1.81
C ALA A 7 2.21 13.04 -0.99
N GLY A 8 3.33 12.72 -0.34
CA GLY A 8 4.18 13.65 0.40
C GLY A 8 4.79 14.71 -0.51
N MET A 9 5.29 14.32 -1.68
CA MET A 9 5.79 15.29 -2.67
C MET A 9 4.68 16.24 -3.16
N ALA A 10 3.46 15.73 -3.37
CA ALA A 10 2.35 16.51 -3.92
C ALA A 10 1.65 17.42 -2.88
N HIS A 11 1.63 17.01 -1.60
CA HIS A 11 0.80 17.66 -0.57
C HIS A 11 1.58 18.06 0.70
N GLY A 12 2.87 17.73 0.78
CA GLY A 12 3.78 18.13 1.85
C GLY A 12 3.26 17.83 3.24
N GLU A 13 3.18 18.88 4.05
CA GLU A 13 2.82 18.82 5.47
C GLU A 13 1.46 18.17 5.73
N ALA A 14 0.51 18.27 4.80
CA ALA A 14 -0.81 17.64 4.94
C ALA A 14 -0.73 16.11 5.10
N VAL A 15 0.33 15.48 4.56
CA VAL A 15 0.60 14.05 4.70
C VAL A 15 1.55 13.79 5.87
N THR A 16 2.69 14.48 5.92
CA THR A 16 3.74 14.19 6.91
C THR A 16 3.31 14.48 8.34
N ALA A 17 2.61 15.58 8.61
CA ALA A 17 2.16 15.94 9.95
C ALA A 17 1.22 14.88 10.54
N GLU A 18 0.39 14.27 9.69
CA GLU A 18 -0.54 13.22 10.10
C GLU A 18 0.17 11.88 10.32
N LEU A 19 1.12 11.51 9.45
CA LEU A 19 1.95 10.33 9.66
C LEU A 19 2.73 10.41 10.98
N GLU A 20 3.34 11.56 11.26
CA GLU A 20 4.03 11.81 12.52
C GLU A 20 3.08 11.77 13.73
N ARG A 21 1.88 12.35 13.59
CA ARG A 21 0.86 12.28 14.64
C ARG A 21 0.48 10.84 14.96
N GLN A 22 0.28 10.00 13.93
CA GLN A 22 -0.01 8.59 14.08
C GLN A 22 1.18 7.84 14.72
N LEU A 23 2.43 8.18 14.37
CA LEU A 23 3.61 7.58 15.01
C LEU A 23 3.71 7.92 16.50
N ARG A 24 3.35 9.14 16.90
CA ARG A 24 3.30 9.53 18.31
C ARG A 24 2.20 8.84 19.10
N ALA A 25 1.21 8.22 18.44
CA ALA A 25 0.15 7.48 19.13
C ALA A 25 0.72 6.20 19.78
N PRO A 26 0.33 5.90 21.04
CA PRO A 26 0.85 4.72 21.75
C PRO A 26 0.37 3.41 21.11
N ASN A 27 -0.86 3.41 20.59
CA ASN A 27 -1.51 2.25 20.00
C ASN A 27 -1.54 2.38 18.47
N THR A 28 -1.33 1.26 17.78
CA THR A 28 -1.43 1.21 16.31
C THR A 28 -2.89 1.15 15.87
N GLY A 29 -3.26 2.01 14.94
CA GLY A 29 -4.55 2.01 14.28
C GLY A 29 -4.54 1.20 12.98
N ARG A 30 -5.67 0.57 12.65
CA ARG A 30 -5.83 -0.20 11.39
C ARG A 30 -5.66 0.69 10.16
N MET A 31 -6.06 1.96 10.28
CA MET A 31 -6.08 2.96 9.21
C MET A 31 -4.80 3.80 9.15
N ASP A 32 -3.86 3.60 10.06
CA ASP A 32 -2.60 4.34 10.10
C ASP A 32 -1.85 4.22 8.76
N GLY A 33 -1.27 5.34 8.34
CA GLY A 33 -0.55 5.49 7.09
C GLY A 33 -1.45 5.49 5.86
N ARG A 34 -2.75 5.73 6.00
CA ARG A 34 -3.68 5.78 4.85
C ARG A 34 -4.44 7.10 4.77
N PHE A 35 -4.60 7.57 3.54
CA PHE A 35 -5.26 8.84 3.25
C PHE A 35 -6.25 8.69 2.10
N ALA A 36 -7.36 9.43 2.13
CA ALA A 36 -8.24 9.61 0.99
C ALA A 36 -8.04 11.00 0.38
N VAL A 37 -8.00 11.07 -0.95
CA VAL A 37 -7.92 12.33 -1.72
C VAL A 37 -8.78 12.22 -2.97
N ARG A 38 -9.42 13.32 -3.37
CA ARG A 38 -10.22 13.38 -4.59
C ARG A 38 -9.32 13.25 -5.81
N THR A 39 -9.74 12.51 -6.83
CA THR A 39 -8.95 12.29 -8.05
C THR A 39 -8.93 13.49 -9.01
N GLY A 40 -9.81 14.46 -8.80
CA GLY A 40 -9.94 15.65 -9.66
C GLY A 40 -10.72 15.38 -10.96
N VAL A 41 -11.38 14.23 -11.08
CA VAL A 41 -12.22 13.92 -12.25
C VAL A 41 -13.47 14.83 -12.30
N PRO A 42 -14.05 15.10 -13.48
CA PRO A 42 -15.20 15.99 -13.62
C PRO A 42 -16.41 15.56 -12.76
N ASP A 43 -17.11 16.53 -12.16
CA ASP A 43 -18.22 16.28 -11.22
C ASP A 43 -19.37 15.45 -11.81
N ARG A 44 -19.57 15.48 -13.13
CA ARG A 44 -20.54 14.61 -13.81
C ARG A 44 -20.31 13.11 -13.54
N LEU A 45 -19.07 12.69 -13.26
CA LEU A 45 -18.75 11.30 -12.91
C LEU A 45 -19.16 10.95 -11.48
N ALA A 46 -19.45 11.94 -10.63
CA ALA A 46 -20.04 11.77 -9.31
C ALA A 46 -21.58 11.71 -9.34
N ALA A 47 -22.21 11.74 -10.51
CA ALA A 47 -23.66 11.52 -10.62
C ALA A 47 -24.06 10.10 -10.13
N GLY A 48 -25.27 9.96 -9.59
CA GLY A 48 -25.79 8.66 -9.14
C GLY A 48 -25.11 8.09 -7.89
N LEU A 49 -24.41 8.91 -7.10
CA LEU A 49 -23.98 8.51 -5.76
C LEU A 49 -25.20 8.37 -4.84
N THR A 50 -25.20 7.31 -4.04
CA THR A 50 -26.15 7.19 -2.93
C THR A 50 -25.89 8.27 -1.89
N ALA A 51 -26.88 8.60 -1.05
CA ALA A 51 -26.70 9.64 -0.02
C ALA A 51 -25.47 9.43 0.90
N PRO A 52 -25.15 8.20 1.35
CA PRO A 52 -23.92 7.96 2.13
C PRO A 52 -22.63 8.18 1.33
N GLU A 53 -22.63 7.84 0.03
CA GLU A 53 -21.47 8.04 -0.84
C GLU A 53 -21.26 9.52 -1.16
N ALA A 54 -22.33 10.24 -1.48
CA ALA A 54 -22.29 11.69 -1.73
C ALA A 54 -21.73 12.42 -0.51
N LYS A 55 -22.26 12.13 0.69
CA LYS A 55 -21.79 12.74 1.95
C LYS A 55 -20.31 12.47 2.21
N LEU A 56 -19.84 11.24 1.97
CA LEU A 56 -18.42 10.91 2.16
C LEU A 56 -17.55 11.58 1.09
N TYR A 57 -18.02 11.63 -0.17
CA TYR A 57 -17.31 12.27 -1.27
C TYR A 57 -17.19 13.79 -1.09
N GLU A 58 -18.23 14.45 -0.59
CA GLU A 58 -18.23 15.88 -0.24
C GLU A 58 -17.20 16.19 0.84
N ALA A 59 -17.01 15.30 1.82
CA ALA A 59 -15.99 15.47 2.85
C ALA A 59 -14.55 15.30 2.33
N ILE A 60 -14.34 14.62 1.19
CA ILE A 60 -13.01 14.37 0.62
C ILE A 60 -12.70 15.40 -0.46
N GLY A 61 -11.77 16.29 -0.15
CA GLY A 61 -11.27 17.34 -1.05
C GLY A 61 -9.99 16.96 -1.82
N ALA A 62 -9.34 17.97 -2.39
CA ALA A 62 -8.06 17.84 -3.10
C ALA A 62 -6.85 17.66 -2.15
N THR A 63 -7.02 17.97 -0.86
CA THR A 63 -6.02 17.72 0.17
C THR A 63 -6.26 16.34 0.79
N PRO A 64 -5.22 15.49 0.93
CA PRO A 64 -5.37 14.18 1.56
C PRO A 64 -5.87 14.27 2.99
N LEU A 65 -6.83 13.41 3.34
CA LEU A 65 -7.37 13.28 4.69
C LEU A 65 -7.03 11.91 5.27
N ALA A 66 -6.52 11.89 6.51
CA ALA A 66 -6.23 10.66 7.25
C ALA A 66 -7.48 9.79 7.40
N LEU A 67 -7.39 8.50 7.07
CA LEU A 67 -8.54 7.60 7.15
C LEU A 67 -9.01 7.36 8.59
N ASP A 68 -8.12 7.41 9.59
CA ASP A 68 -8.48 7.23 10.99
C ASP A 68 -9.26 8.42 11.57
N ARG A 69 -9.16 9.61 10.94
CA ARG A 69 -9.96 10.79 11.26
C ARG A 69 -11.22 10.91 10.41
N LEU A 70 -11.13 10.52 9.13
CA LEU A 70 -12.24 10.61 8.18
C LEU A 70 -13.33 9.57 8.45
N LEU A 71 -12.94 8.34 8.81
CA LEU A 71 -13.86 7.22 8.96
C LEU A 71 -14.19 7.01 10.43
N THR A 72 -15.47 7.18 10.78
CA THR A 72 -15.98 7.01 12.14
C THR A 72 -16.65 5.66 12.36
N SER A 73 -16.81 4.85 11.30
CA SER A 73 -17.42 3.52 11.37
C SER A 73 -16.91 2.56 10.30
N ASN A 74 -17.02 1.24 10.55
CA ASN A 74 -16.66 0.21 9.58
C ASN A 74 -17.50 0.29 8.29
N ALA A 75 -18.77 0.69 8.39
CA ALA A 75 -19.65 0.83 7.22
C ALA A 75 -19.12 1.85 6.20
N GLN A 76 -18.44 2.91 6.66
CA GLN A 76 -17.85 3.91 5.77
C GLN A 76 -16.65 3.38 4.98
N ASN A 77 -15.96 2.32 5.43
CA ASN A 77 -14.92 1.68 4.63
C ASN A 77 -15.48 1.10 3.33
N ALA A 78 -16.64 0.45 3.38
CA ALA A 78 -17.29 -0.10 2.19
C ALA A 78 -17.72 1.01 1.23
N THR A 79 -18.25 2.11 1.76
CA THR A 79 -18.59 3.31 0.99
C THR A 79 -17.37 3.94 0.32
N LEU A 80 -16.27 4.09 1.06
CA LEU A 80 -15.01 4.60 0.52
C LEU A 80 -14.50 3.70 -0.61
N ASN A 81 -14.51 2.38 -0.43
CA ASN A 81 -14.08 1.44 -1.46
C ASN A 81 -14.92 1.56 -2.74
N ARG A 82 -16.24 1.83 -2.65
CA ARG A 82 -17.08 2.08 -3.83
C ARG A 82 -16.69 3.38 -4.55
N LEU A 83 -16.37 4.45 -3.82
CA LEU A 83 -15.86 5.69 -4.41
C LEU A 83 -14.51 5.46 -5.13
N VAL A 84 -13.64 4.64 -4.54
CA VAL A 84 -12.35 4.26 -5.13
C VAL A 84 -12.53 3.42 -6.39
N SER A 85 -13.41 2.42 -6.38
CA SER A 85 -13.71 1.59 -7.56
C SER A 85 -14.30 2.40 -8.71
N ARG A 86 -14.98 3.52 -8.42
CA ARG A 86 -15.47 4.48 -9.43
C ARG A 86 -14.41 5.48 -9.90
N GLY A 87 -13.20 5.45 -9.34
CA GLY A 87 -12.13 6.41 -9.65
C GLY A 87 -12.39 7.83 -9.15
N LEU A 88 -13.33 8.03 -8.22
CA LEU A 88 -13.65 9.35 -7.66
C LEU A 88 -12.70 9.75 -6.53
N VAL A 89 -12.17 8.75 -5.82
CA VAL A 89 -11.24 8.93 -4.70
C VAL A 89 -10.00 8.05 -4.92
N HIS A 90 -8.82 8.59 -4.67
CA HIS A 90 -7.60 7.83 -4.50
C HIS A 90 -7.36 7.55 -3.02
N ILE A 91 -6.81 6.37 -2.74
CA ILE A 91 -6.24 6.06 -1.43
C ILE A 91 -4.73 6.05 -1.55
N SER A 92 -4.06 6.85 -0.71
CA SER A 92 -2.62 6.78 -0.54
C SER A 92 -2.27 5.88 0.64
N GLY A 93 -1.13 5.20 0.58
CA GLY A 93 -0.60 4.40 1.68
C GLY A 93 0.72 3.73 1.32
N PHE A 94 1.37 3.08 2.28
CA PHE A 94 2.67 2.43 2.04
C PHE A 94 2.59 1.39 0.91
N THR A 95 3.47 1.52 -0.08
CA THR A 95 3.56 0.70 -1.30
C THR A 95 4.99 0.18 -1.53
N PRO A 96 5.20 -0.75 -2.48
CA PRO A 96 6.56 -1.13 -2.89
C PRO A 96 7.43 0.03 -3.40
N SER A 97 6.85 1.05 -4.06
CA SER A 97 7.60 2.25 -4.45
C SER A 97 8.11 3.01 -3.22
N ASP A 98 7.34 3.08 -2.14
CA ASP A 98 7.80 3.68 -0.89
C ASP A 98 8.94 2.86 -0.27
N ALA A 99 8.83 1.53 -0.27
CA ALA A 99 9.91 0.65 0.17
C ALA A 99 11.21 0.88 -0.63
N ALA A 100 11.11 1.10 -1.94
CA ALA A 100 12.26 1.45 -2.78
C ALA A 100 12.88 2.81 -2.40
N HIS A 101 12.08 3.81 -2.03
CA HIS A 101 12.57 5.10 -1.52
C HIS A 101 13.27 4.93 -0.16
N VAL A 102 12.70 4.15 0.76
CA VAL A 102 13.31 3.88 2.08
C VAL A 102 14.69 3.24 1.94
N LEU A 103 14.87 2.34 0.97
CA LEU A 103 16.13 1.66 0.71
C LEU A 103 17.08 2.43 -0.22
N GLY A 104 16.73 3.66 -0.61
CA GLY A 104 17.54 4.48 -1.52
C GLY A 104 17.66 3.93 -2.95
N LYS A 105 16.79 2.99 -3.34
CA LYS A 105 16.72 2.45 -4.71
C LYS A 105 15.98 3.40 -5.66
N GLN A 106 15.18 4.32 -5.11
CA GLN A 106 14.49 5.40 -5.80
C GLN A 106 14.63 6.70 -4.99
N ALA A 107 14.63 7.84 -5.67
CA ALA A 107 14.81 9.15 -5.05
C ALA A 107 14.03 10.27 -5.78
N ASN A 108 13.00 9.92 -6.54
CA ASN A 108 12.26 10.85 -7.39
C ASN A 108 11.05 11.50 -6.68
N TRP A 109 10.67 11.02 -5.48
CA TRP A 109 9.59 11.56 -4.66
C TRP A 109 10.04 11.74 -3.18
N ASP A 110 9.13 12.15 -2.30
CA ASP A 110 9.42 12.43 -0.88
C ASP A 110 9.77 11.16 -0.09
N ALA A 111 11.07 10.93 0.10
CA ALA A 111 11.58 9.80 0.87
C ALA A 111 11.23 9.87 2.36
N ALA A 112 10.99 11.07 2.92
CA ALA A 112 10.62 11.21 4.32
C ALA A 112 9.20 10.68 4.57
N ALA A 113 8.25 11.00 3.69
CA ALA A 113 6.90 10.44 3.75
C ALA A 113 6.89 8.90 3.60
N ALA A 114 7.73 8.35 2.70
CA ALA A 114 7.92 6.90 2.60
C ALA A 114 8.46 6.29 3.90
N ARG A 115 9.45 6.91 4.53
CA ARG A 115 10.05 6.44 5.78
C ARG A 115 9.05 6.42 6.93
N LEU A 116 8.28 7.48 7.11
CA LEU A 116 7.21 7.56 8.13
C LEU A 116 6.15 6.48 7.88
N GLY A 117 5.75 6.28 6.61
CA GLY A 117 4.83 5.22 6.21
C GLY A 117 5.35 3.81 6.50
N ALA A 118 6.63 3.55 6.22
CA ALA A 118 7.29 2.28 6.52
C ALA A 118 7.39 2.03 8.04
N GLU A 119 7.63 3.07 8.84
CA GLU A 119 7.67 2.96 10.30
C GLU A 119 6.30 2.60 10.87
N LEU A 120 5.23 3.27 10.42
CA LEU A 120 3.85 2.90 10.77
C LEU A 120 3.51 1.47 10.36
N PHE A 121 3.97 1.05 9.18
CA PHE A 121 3.73 -0.30 8.69
C PHE A 121 4.49 -1.35 9.52
N ALA A 122 5.77 -1.12 9.81
CA ALA A 122 6.63 -2.01 10.59
C ALA A 122 6.10 -2.29 11.99
N ARG A 123 5.53 -1.26 12.66
CA ARG A 123 5.00 -1.41 14.03
C ARG A 123 3.63 -2.07 14.12
N ARG A 124 2.94 -2.34 13.00
CA ARG A 124 1.68 -3.11 13.01
C ARG A 124 1.88 -4.43 13.71
N ARG A 125 0.84 -4.90 14.41
CA ARG A 125 0.90 -6.13 15.19
C ARG A 125 0.52 -7.35 14.35
N ASP A 126 1.32 -8.40 14.44
CA ASP A 126 1.00 -9.71 13.89
C ASP A 126 -0.02 -10.47 14.77
N GLY A 127 -0.33 -11.72 14.41
CA GLY A 127 -1.24 -12.57 15.19
C GLY A 127 -0.76 -12.89 16.62
N ARG A 128 0.49 -12.58 16.96
CA ARG A 128 1.09 -12.76 18.30
C ARG A 128 1.26 -11.43 19.05
N GLY A 129 0.75 -10.33 18.49
CA GLY A 129 0.88 -9.01 19.10
C GLY A 129 2.26 -8.37 18.95
N GLN A 130 3.16 -8.91 18.12
CA GLN A 130 4.51 -8.39 17.92
C GLN A 130 4.57 -7.46 16.70
N PRO A 131 5.47 -6.47 16.66
CA PRO A 131 5.70 -5.67 15.45
C PRO A 131 6.04 -6.58 14.27
N ILE A 132 5.48 -6.31 13.10
CA ILE A 132 5.73 -7.14 11.91
C ILE A 132 7.17 -7.00 11.38
N ALA A 133 7.94 -5.99 11.79
CA ALA A 133 9.35 -5.82 11.49
C ALA A 133 10.06 -4.94 12.54
N ALA A 134 11.38 -5.07 12.65
CA ALA A 134 12.19 -4.31 13.60
C ALA A 134 12.51 -2.87 13.17
N SER A 135 12.47 -2.57 11.87
CA SER A 135 12.78 -1.23 11.34
C SER A 135 12.06 -0.94 10.02
N PRO A 136 11.98 0.34 9.60
CA PRO A 136 11.52 0.75 8.27
C PRO A 136 12.27 0.06 7.12
N GLU A 137 13.58 -0.15 7.27
CA GLU A 137 14.43 -0.81 6.27
C GLU A 137 14.09 -2.30 6.18
N ALA A 138 13.99 -2.99 7.33
CA ALA A 138 13.68 -4.42 7.37
C ALA A 138 12.31 -4.74 6.75
N ILE A 139 11.29 -3.90 7.01
CA ILE A 139 9.98 -4.08 6.36
C ILE A 139 10.04 -3.79 4.86
N SER A 140 10.80 -2.77 4.46
CA SER A 140 10.93 -2.38 3.06
C SER A 140 11.65 -3.44 2.23
N GLU A 141 12.73 -4.02 2.78
CA GLU A 141 13.44 -5.13 2.17
C GLU A 141 12.51 -6.33 1.98
N ARG A 142 11.77 -6.72 3.03
CA ARG A 142 10.82 -7.82 2.94
C ARG A 142 9.74 -7.58 1.87
N VAL A 143 9.22 -6.35 1.76
CA VAL A 143 8.24 -5.98 0.73
C VAL A 143 8.81 -6.14 -0.66
N LEU A 144 10.01 -5.61 -0.92
CA LEU A 144 10.62 -5.72 -2.25
C LEU A 144 10.99 -7.18 -2.59
N VAL A 145 11.58 -7.93 -1.67
CA VAL A 145 11.88 -9.36 -1.87
C VAL A 145 10.62 -10.15 -2.19
N THR A 146 9.54 -9.89 -1.44
CA THR A 146 8.25 -10.55 -1.67
C THR A 146 7.65 -10.19 -3.02
N LEU A 147 7.69 -8.91 -3.40
CA LEU A 147 7.19 -8.47 -4.71
C LEU A 147 7.99 -9.09 -5.85
N THR A 148 9.33 -9.07 -5.77
CA THR A 148 10.20 -9.69 -6.77
C THR A 148 9.89 -11.18 -6.94
N ARG A 149 9.72 -11.91 -5.83
CA ARG A 149 9.34 -13.33 -5.88
C ARG A 149 8.00 -13.53 -6.56
N TRP A 150 6.96 -12.83 -6.11
CA TRP A 150 5.62 -12.98 -6.67
C TRP A 150 5.58 -12.64 -8.16
N SER A 151 6.27 -11.58 -8.58
CA SER A 151 6.39 -11.24 -9.99
C SER A 151 7.05 -12.35 -10.81
N ALA A 152 8.13 -12.96 -10.30
CA ALA A 152 8.78 -14.08 -10.97
C ALA A 152 7.86 -15.31 -11.04
N GLU A 153 7.18 -15.65 -9.94
CA GLU A 153 6.23 -16.77 -9.88
C GLU A 153 5.07 -16.60 -10.87
N TYR A 154 4.45 -15.42 -10.94
CA TYR A 154 3.34 -15.17 -11.88
C TYR A 154 3.77 -15.25 -13.34
N ILE A 155 4.98 -14.77 -13.68
CA ILE A 155 5.51 -14.87 -15.04
C ILE A 155 5.76 -16.35 -15.40
N LEU A 156 6.38 -17.11 -14.49
CA LEU A 156 6.64 -18.54 -14.69
C LEU A 156 5.36 -19.36 -14.78
N GLU A 157 4.37 -19.09 -13.93
CA GLU A 157 3.06 -19.75 -13.96
C GLU A 157 2.41 -19.58 -15.33
N THR A 158 2.44 -18.34 -15.85
CA THR A 158 1.92 -18.02 -17.18
C THR A 158 2.69 -18.78 -18.26
N ALA A 159 4.02 -18.75 -18.25
CA ALA A 159 4.85 -19.42 -19.24
C ALA A 159 4.61 -20.95 -19.26
N PHE A 160 4.57 -21.59 -18.09
CA PHE A 160 4.30 -23.02 -17.99
C PHE A 160 2.89 -23.39 -18.46
N ALA A 161 1.89 -22.57 -18.19
CA ALA A 161 0.53 -22.79 -18.68
C ALA A 161 0.47 -22.72 -20.22
N GLU A 162 1.16 -21.76 -20.84
CA GLU A 162 1.27 -21.65 -22.29
C GLU A 162 2.04 -22.84 -22.92
N ASP A 163 3.00 -23.40 -22.20
CA ASP A 163 3.74 -24.62 -22.59
C ASP A 163 2.93 -25.93 -22.36
N GLY A 164 1.67 -25.82 -21.93
CA GLY A 164 0.77 -26.97 -21.73
C GLY A 164 0.99 -27.73 -20.42
N LEU A 165 1.73 -27.15 -19.47
CA LEU A 165 1.89 -27.68 -18.11
C LEU A 165 0.80 -27.12 -17.19
N ASP A 166 0.62 -27.76 -16.04
CA ASP A 166 -0.10 -27.13 -14.92
C ASP A 166 0.80 -26.04 -14.32
N GLY A 167 0.60 -24.79 -14.74
CA GLY A 167 1.47 -23.68 -14.34
C GLY A 167 1.57 -23.49 -12.84
N ALA A 168 0.43 -23.54 -12.13
CA ALA A 168 0.40 -23.35 -10.68
C ALA A 168 1.11 -24.51 -9.95
N ALA A 169 0.85 -25.76 -10.34
CA ALA A 169 1.52 -26.91 -9.75
C ALA A 169 3.03 -26.91 -10.06
N THR A 170 3.41 -26.49 -11.27
CA THR A 170 4.82 -26.46 -11.71
C THR A 170 5.60 -25.37 -10.99
N VAL A 171 5.03 -24.16 -10.81
CA VAL A 171 5.66 -23.09 -10.00
C VAL A 171 5.80 -23.49 -8.55
N ALA A 172 4.82 -24.20 -7.99
CA ALA A 172 4.87 -24.71 -6.62
C ALA A 172 5.92 -25.82 -6.42
N HIS A 173 6.44 -26.41 -7.51
CA HIS A 173 7.43 -27.48 -7.43
C HIS A 173 8.74 -26.99 -6.78
N ALA A 174 9.31 -27.81 -5.89
CA ALA A 174 10.45 -27.42 -5.06
C ALA A 174 11.70 -26.99 -5.86
N LEU A 175 11.93 -27.58 -7.05
CA LEU A 175 13.04 -27.18 -7.93
C LEU A 175 12.87 -25.76 -8.47
N VAL A 176 11.65 -25.40 -8.90
CA VAL A 176 11.33 -24.07 -9.41
C VAL A 176 11.43 -23.05 -8.27
N GLN A 177 10.87 -23.36 -7.12
CA GLN A 177 10.97 -22.50 -5.94
C GLN A 177 12.43 -22.23 -5.57
N ARG A 178 13.29 -23.26 -5.48
CA ARG A 178 14.72 -23.07 -5.18
C ARG A 178 15.45 -22.19 -6.19
N ALA A 179 15.12 -22.34 -7.48
CA ALA A 179 15.66 -21.49 -8.54
C ALA A 179 15.21 -20.02 -8.38
N VAL A 180 13.93 -19.78 -8.10
CA VAL A 180 13.37 -18.43 -7.87
C VAL A 180 13.99 -17.77 -6.62
N TYR A 181 14.24 -18.55 -5.56
CA TYR A 181 14.88 -18.03 -4.35
C TYR A 181 16.41 -17.86 -4.48
N ALA A 182 17.00 -18.13 -5.65
CA ALA A 182 18.44 -18.07 -5.90
C ALA A 182 19.27 -18.74 -4.79
N HIS A 183 18.78 -19.86 -4.24
CA HIS A 183 19.58 -20.62 -3.28
C HIS A 183 20.81 -21.16 -4.03
N PRO A 184 22.04 -20.82 -3.60
CA PRO A 184 23.22 -21.44 -4.18
C PRO A 184 23.05 -22.95 -4.06
N GLY A 185 23.19 -23.67 -5.17
CA GLY A 185 23.35 -25.11 -5.13
C GLY A 185 24.59 -25.47 -4.29
N ILE A 186 24.71 -26.74 -3.92
CA ILE A 186 25.97 -27.23 -3.37
C ILE A 186 26.98 -27.15 -4.51
N ALA A 187 27.95 -26.24 -4.39
CA ALA A 187 29.11 -26.16 -5.26
C ALA A 187 30.12 -27.25 -4.90
#